data_AF-A0A7X8I3V3-F1
#
_entry.id   AF-A0A7X8I3V3-F1
#
_cell.length_a   1.000
_cell.length_b   1.000
_cell.length_c   1.000
_cell.angle_alpha   90.00
_cell.angle_beta   90.00
_cell.angle_gamma   90.00
#
_symmetry.space_group_name_H-M   'P 1'
#
loop_
_entity.id
_entity.type
_entity.pdbx_description
1 polymer ?
#
loop_
_entity_poly.entity_id
_entity_poly.type
_entity_poly.pdbx_seq_one_letter_code
_entity_poly.pdbx_strand_id
1 'polypeptide(L)'
;MRIMNLSLRQNLAYQKLPYEGSSAEAAYRTLIAFLDQAPIGSERILLLSSEMDVLFLGTTDPLDEGTLEKIAKAEKLDPVYGDHILESGRYHFVQLPLPSSIKELPMEELVLNEGDLLYLRILKEGSLAPVAQLWVKRKAV
;
A
#
# COMPACT_ATOMS: atom_id res chain seq x y z
N MET A 1 -1.95 16.05 -7.27
CA MET A 1 -0.92 15.26 -6.57
C MET A 1 -0.42 16.04 -5.36
N ARG A 2 -0.32 15.44 -4.18
CA ARG A 2 0.31 16.09 -3.01
C ARG A 2 1.45 15.22 -2.50
N ILE A 3 2.63 15.81 -2.36
CA ILE A 3 3.77 15.15 -1.70
C ILE A 3 3.55 15.22 -0.20
N MET A 4 3.66 14.09 0.47
CA MET A 4 3.39 13.93 1.89
C MET A 4 4.47 13.09 2.56
N ASN A 5 4.64 13.32 3.85
CA ASN A 5 5.53 12.55 4.70
C ASN A 5 4.69 11.69 5.65
N LEU A 6 4.89 10.38 5.60
CA LEU A 6 4.30 9.45 6.57
C LEU A 6 5.40 9.06 7.55
N SER A 7 5.18 9.37 8.83
CA SER A 7 5.98 8.78 9.92
C SER A 7 5.24 7.57 10.46
N LEU A 8 5.59 6.41 9.95
CA LEU A 8 5.02 5.14 10.35
C LEU A 8 5.67 4.70 11.66
N ARG A 9 4.91 4.76 12.76
CA ARG A 9 5.42 4.47 14.12
C ARG A 9 5.68 2.99 14.38
N GLN A 10 5.06 2.10 13.60
CA GLN A 10 5.12 0.66 13.76
C GLN A 10 5.06 -0.05 12.41
N ASN A 11 5.55 -1.27 12.35
CA ASN A 11 5.44 -2.08 11.14
C ASN A 11 3.96 -2.29 10.74
N LEU A 12 3.70 -2.36 9.43
CA LEU A 12 2.44 -2.83 8.87
C LEU A 12 2.67 -4.18 8.20
N ALA A 13 1.86 -5.18 8.55
CA ALA A 13 1.90 -6.49 7.93
C ALA A 13 0.76 -6.64 6.92
N TYR A 14 1.09 -7.26 5.78
CA TYR A 14 0.15 -7.57 4.71
C TYR A 14 0.14 -9.07 4.46
N GLN A 15 -1.06 -9.62 4.33
CA GLN A 15 -1.30 -11.00 3.89
C GLN A 15 -1.42 -11.01 2.36
N LYS A 16 -0.83 -12.01 1.72
CA LYS A 16 -0.87 -12.17 0.27
C LYS A 16 -2.30 -12.44 -0.21
N LEU A 17 -2.71 -11.73 -1.25
CA LEU A 17 -3.99 -12.01 -1.93
C LEU A 17 -3.82 -13.13 -2.97
N PRO A 18 -4.87 -13.95 -3.20
CA PRO A 18 -4.86 -14.94 -4.26
C PRO A 18 -4.87 -14.23 -5.63
N TYR A 19 -3.73 -14.22 -6.30
CA TYR A 19 -3.55 -13.66 -7.63
C TYR A 19 -2.61 -14.55 -8.44
N GLU A 20 -3.12 -15.04 -9.57
CA GLU A 20 -2.43 -15.97 -10.47
C GLU A 20 -1.94 -15.30 -11.77
N GLY A 21 -2.27 -14.01 -11.97
CA GLY A 21 -1.81 -13.27 -13.13
C GLY A 21 -0.37 -12.78 -12.99
N SER A 22 0.17 -12.23 -14.07
CA SER A 22 1.52 -11.62 -14.08
C SER A 22 1.52 -10.14 -14.47
N SER A 23 0.39 -9.57 -14.90
CA SER A 23 0.35 -8.19 -15.39
C SER A 23 -0.07 -7.20 -14.29
N ALA A 24 0.61 -6.06 -14.26
CA ALA A 24 0.34 -4.99 -13.30
C ALA A 24 -1.11 -4.49 -13.37
N GLU A 25 -1.69 -4.42 -14.57
CA GLU A 25 -3.09 -4.04 -14.77
C GLU A 25 -4.07 -5.08 -14.19
N ALA A 26 -3.81 -6.38 -14.37
CA ALA A 26 -4.67 -7.40 -13.78
C ALA A 26 -4.53 -7.41 -12.25
N ALA A 27 -3.31 -7.26 -11.72
CA ALA A 27 -3.09 -7.14 -10.27
C ALA A 27 -3.80 -5.91 -9.68
N TYR A 28 -3.74 -4.77 -10.39
CA TYR A 28 -4.47 -3.56 -10.00
C TYR A 28 -5.98 -3.80 -9.95
N ARG A 29 -6.57 -4.42 -10.99
CA ARG A 29 -8.00 -4.75 -11.00
C ARG A 29 -8.39 -5.68 -9.86
N THR A 30 -7.57 -6.71 -9.60
CA THR A 30 -7.76 -7.60 -8.44
C THR A 30 -7.72 -6.80 -7.15
N LEU A 31 -6.74 -5.91 -6.99
CA LEU A 31 -6.61 -5.04 -5.82
C LEU A 31 -7.90 -4.22 -5.58
N ILE A 32 -8.43 -3.56 -6.61
CA ILE A 32 -9.67 -2.76 -6.51
C ILE A 32 -10.87 -3.64 -6.15
N ALA A 33 -11.04 -4.78 -6.83
CA ALA A 33 -12.16 -5.68 -6.55
C ALA A 33 -12.16 -6.19 -5.11
N PHE A 34 -10.99 -6.51 -4.55
CA PHE A 34 -10.83 -6.90 -3.14
C PHE A 34 -11.01 -5.74 -2.16
N LEU A 35 -10.71 -4.51 -2.58
CA LEU A 35 -10.93 -3.30 -1.77
C LEU A 35 -12.42 -2.97 -1.66
N ASP A 36 -13.17 -3.09 -2.76
CA ASP A 36 -14.61 -2.78 -2.79
C ASP A 36 -15.41 -3.63 -1.79
N GLN A 37 -15.02 -4.89 -1.62
CA GLN A 37 -15.65 -5.83 -0.68
C GLN A 37 -15.14 -5.70 0.77
N ALA A 38 -14.06 -4.94 1.00
CA ALA A 38 -13.42 -4.83 2.29
C ALA A 38 -14.19 -3.92 3.28
N PRO A 39 -14.06 -4.12 4.59
CA PRO A 39 -14.54 -3.14 5.57
C PRO A 39 -13.78 -1.80 5.47
N ILE A 40 -14.38 -0.73 5.97
CA ILE A 40 -13.72 0.58 6.09
C ILE A 40 -12.53 0.45 7.06
N GLY A 41 -11.41 1.08 6.74
CA GLY A 41 -10.14 0.97 7.46
C GLY A 41 -9.22 -0.13 6.93
N SER A 42 -9.68 -0.95 5.99
CA SER A 42 -8.81 -1.90 5.28
C SER A 42 -7.84 -1.19 4.36
N GLU A 43 -6.69 -1.83 4.15
CA GLU A 43 -5.67 -1.35 3.22
C GLU A 43 -5.29 -2.47 2.25
N ARG A 44 -4.87 -2.07 1.06
CA ARG A 44 -4.34 -2.98 0.05
C ARG A 44 -3.02 -2.45 -0.46
N ILE A 45 -2.13 -3.35 -0.86
CA ILE A 45 -0.80 -3.00 -1.35
C ILE A 45 -0.47 -3.77 -2.63
N LEU A 46 0.07 -3.07 -3.61
CA LEU A 46 0.67 -3.62 -4.81
C LEU A 46 2.12 -3.14 -4.86
N LEU A 47 3.04 -4.10 -4.97
CA LEU A 47 4.46 -3.86 -5.12
C LEU A 47 4.88 -4.25 -6.54
N LEU A 48 5.54 -3.32 -7.22
CA LEU A 48 5.99 -3.48 -8.59
C LEU A 48 7.51 -3.25 -8.66
N SER A 49 8.17 -3.97 -9.58
CA SER A 49 9.54 -3.66 -9.97
C SER A 49 9.60 -2.40 -10.84
N SER A 50 10.81 -1.94 -11.18
CA SER A 50 11.06 -0.88 -12.16
C SER A 50 10.48 -1.19 -13.55
N GLU A 51 10.39 -2.47 -13.90
CA GLU A 51 9.85 -3.00 -15.16
C GLU A 51 8.34 -3.23 -15.10
N MET A 52 7.69 -2.89 -13.99
CA MET A 52 6.26 -3.11 -13.72
C MET A 52 5.87 -4.58 -13.54
N ASP A 53 6.82 -5.45 -13.19
CA ASP A 53 6.50 -6.82 -12.79
C ASP A 53 5.84 -6.83 -11.41
N VAL A 54 4.81 -7.66 -11.24
CA VAL A 54 4.09 -7.80 -9.98
C VAL A 54 4.93 -8.62 -9.00
N LEU A 55 5.49 -7.95 -7.99
CA LEU A 55 6.31 -8.59 -6.96
C LEU A 55 5.48 -9.06 -5.77
N PHE A 56 4.46 -8.29 -5.41
CA PHE A 56 3.56 -8.64 -4.30
C PHE A 56 2.21 -7.94 -4.45
N LEU A 57 1.14 -8.66 -4.10
CA LEU A 57 -0.20 -8.11 -3.94
C LEU A 57 -0.75 -8.60 -2.60
N GLY A 58 -1.19 -7.68 -1.75
CA GLY A 58 -1.62 -8.03 -0.41
C GLY A 58 -2.67 -7.11 0.20
N THR A 59 -3.11 -7.54 1.37
CA THR A 59 -4.22 -6.95 2.12
C THR A 59 -3.89 -6.86 3.61
N THR A 60 -4.45 -5.85 4.26
CA THR A 60 -4.57 -5.81 5.71
C THR A 60 -6.00 -5.37 6.08
N ASP A 61 -6.51 -5.95 7.16
CA ASP A 61 -7.82 -5.62 7.69
C ASP A 61 -7.74 -4.38 8.60
N PRO A 62 -8.88 -3.76 8.94
CA PRO A 62 -8.90 -2.64 9.86
C PRO A 62 -8.33 -3.07 11.21
N LEU A 63 -7.72 -2.12 11.90
CA LEU A 63 -7.24 -2.35 13.26
C LEU A 63 -8.42 -2.71 14.17
N ASP A 64 -8.24 -3.76 14.97
CA ASP A 64 -9.21 -4.15 16.00
C ASP A 64 -9.28 -3.10 17.13
N GLU A 65 -10.37 -3.16 17.91
CA GLU A 65 -10.62 -2.23 19.01
C GLU A 65 -9.50 -2.21 20.06
N GLY A 66 -8.90 -3.37 20.38
CA GLY A 66 -7.81 -3.47 21.34
C GLY A 66 -6.55 -2.76 20.85
N THR A 67 -6.24 -2.90 19.57
CA THR A 67 -5.14 -2.19 18.91
C THR A 67 -5.40 -0.67 18.89
N LEU A 68 -6.64 -0.25 18.59
CA LEU A 68 -7.04 1.16 18.63
C LEU A 68 -6.94 1.77 20.04
N GLU A 69 -7.33 1.02 21.08
CA GLU A 69 -7.18 1.45 22.47
C GLU A 69 -5.71 1.66 22.86
N LYS A 70 -4.83 0.72 22.51
CA LYS A 70 -3.39 0.85 22.77
C LYS A 70 -2.82 2.09 22.07
N ILE A 71 -3.24 2.37 20.83
CA ILE A 71 -2.86 3.59 20.11
C ILE A 71 -3.33 4.84 20.88
N ALA A 72 -4.60 4.86 21.32
CA ALA A 72 -5.17 6.00 22.05
C ALA A 72 -4.45 6.29 23.37
N LYS A 73 -3.94 5.24 24.04
CA LYS A 73 -3.16 5.34 25.28
C LYS A 73 -1.66 5.51 25.06
N ALA A 74 -1.21 5.62 23.80
CA ALA A 74 0.21 5.66 23.42
C ALA A 74 1.03 4.48 23.97
N GLU A 75 0.41 3.30 24.06
CA GLU A 75 1.02 2.07 24.54
C GLU A 75 1.84 1.38 23.45
N LYS A 76 2.68 0.43 23.87
CA LYS A 76 3.42 -0.42 22.93
C LYS A 76 2.46 -1.40 22.27
N LEU A 77 2.47 -1.39 20.94
CA LEU A 77 1.66 -2.27 20.11
C LEU A 77 2.35 -3.62 19.91
N ASP A 78 1.56 -4.64 19.66
CA ASP A 78 2.06 -6.00 19.51
C ASP A 78 2.83 -6.15 18.18
N PRO A 79 3.80 -7.06 18.09
CA PRO A 79 4.47 -7.36 16.83
C PRO A 79 3.46 -7.86 15.78
N VAL A 80 3.58 -7.34 14.56
CA VAL A 80 2.75 -7.76 13.42
C VAL A 80 3.48 -8.80 12.57
N TYR A 81 2.72 -9.72 11.98
CA TYR A 81 3.23 -10.81 11.13
C TYR A 81 2.43 -10.90 9.84
N GLY A 82 3.11 -11.15 8.72
CA GLY A 82 2.50 -11.33 7.41
C GLY A 82 3.53 -11.65 6.33
N ASP A 83 3.05 -11.94 5.13
CA ASP A 83 3.88 -12.29 3.98
C ASP A 83 4.77 -11.12 3.51
N HIS A 84 4.31 -9.89 3.74
CA HIS A 84 5.08 -8.68 3.51
C HIS A 84 4.96 -7.73 4.71
N ILE A 85 6.09 -7.17 5.13
CA ILE A 85 6.15 -6.20 6.23
C ILE A 85 6.67 -4.87 5.69
N LEU A 86 5.86 -3.82 5.81
CA LEU A 86 6.31 -2.45 5.68
C LEU A 86 6.84 -1.99 7.04
N GLU A 87 8.14 -1.75 7.14
CA GLU A 87 8.80 -1.43 8.40
C GLU A 87 8.40 -0.06 8.96
N SER A 88 8.55 0.13 10.27
CA SER A 88 8.42 1.46 10.88
C SER A 88 9.49 2.39 10.33
N GLY A 89 9.12 3.63 10.00
CA GLY A 89 10.06 4.56 9.40
C GLY A 89 9.41 5.83 8.87
N ARG A 90 10.18 6.60 8.11
CA ARG A 90 9.70 7.78 7.40
C ARG A 90 9.64 7.51 5.92
N TYR A 91 8.47 7.71 5.34
CA TYR A 91 8.20 7.51 3.92
C TYR A 91 7.80 8.82 3.28
N HIS A 92 8.38 9.09 2.11
CA HIS A 92 7.95 10.16 1.23
C HIS A 92 7.04 9.56 0.19
N PHE A 93 5.78 9.98 0.17
CA PHE A 93 4.80 9.42 -0.74
C PHE A 93 4.01 10.52 -1.43
N VAL A 94 3.47 10.15 -2.57
CA VAL A 94 2.52 10.92 -3.34
C VAL A 94 1.12 10.42 -3.01
N GLN A 95 0.22 11.34 -2.67
CA GLN A 95 -1.20 11.04 -2.53
C GLN A 95 -2.00 11.57 -3.73
N LEU A 96 -2.93 10.74 -4.19
CA LEU A 96 -3.84 11.02 -5.31
C LEU A 96 -5.20 10.34 -5.11
N PRO A 97 -6.27 10.84 -5.76
CA PRO A 97 -7.52 10.11 -5.88
C PRO A 97 -7.28 8.72 -6.48
N LEU A 98 -8.12 7.75 -6.14
CA LEU A 98 -8.02 6.40 -6.70
C LEU A 98 -8.05 6.44 -8.24
N PRO A 99 -6.98 6.00 -8.93
CA PRO A 99 -6.96 5.94 -10.39
C PRO A 99 -7.94 4.89 -10.92
N SER A 100 -8.46 5.08 -12.13
CA SER A 100 -9.34 4.07 -12.76
C SER A 100 -8.55 2.88 -13.33
N SER A 101 -7.27 3.08 -13.63
CA SER A 101 -6.33 2.08 -14.15
C SER A 101 -4.91 2.39 -13.69
N ILE A 102 -4.04 1.37 -13.69
CA ILE A 102 -2.62 1.53 -13.40
C ILE A 102 -1.90 2.48 -14.37
N LYS A 103 -2.44 2.67 -15.57
CA LYS A 103 -1.88 3.56 -16.60
C LYS A 103 -2.04 5.04 -16.26
N GLU A 104 -2.95 5.38 -15.35
CA GLU A 104 -3.15 6.75 -14.89
C GLU A 104 -2.19 7.14 -13.75
N LEU A 105 -1.35 6.20 -13.30
CA LEU A 105 -0.30 6.52 -12.35
C LEU A 105 0.71 7.49 -12.99
N PRO A 106 1.19 8.51 -12.26
CA PRO A 106 2.14 9.49 -12.77
C PRO A 106 3.57 8.89 -12.81
N MET A 107 3.75 7.81 -13.57
CA MET A 107 4.97 7.01 -13.61
C MET A 107 6.19 7.83 -14.07
N GLU A 108 5.98 8.73 -15.02
CA GLU A 108 7.00 9.64 -15.54
C GLU A 108 7.56 10.58 -14.45
N GLU A 109 6.72 10.97 -13.48
CA GLU A 109 7.11 11.83 -12.37
C GLU A 109 7.84 11.07 -11.25
N LEU A 110 7.65 9.75 -11.17
CA LEU A 110 8.28 8.90 -10.15
C LEU A 110 9.74 8.55 -10.49
N VAL A 111 10.12 8.64 -11.78
CA VAL A 111 11.47 8.40 -12.30
C VAL A 111 12.06 7.09 -11.75
N LEU A 112 11.51 5.93 -12.14
CA LEU A 112 11.99 4.62 -11.68
C LEU A 112 13.31 4.25 -12.37
N ASN A 113 14.31 3.83 -11.59
CA ASN A 113 15.55 3.25 -12.10
C ASN A 113 15.58 1.74 -11.88
N GLU A 114 16.44 1.03 -12.62
CA GLU A 114 16.60 -0.43 -12.47
C GLU A 114 16.84 -0.83 -11.01
N GLY A 115 16.01 -1.74 -10.51
CA GLY A 115 16.06 -2.24 -9.13
C GLY A 115 15.33 -1.38 -8.11
N ASP A 116 14.73 -0.26 -8.51
CA ASP A 116 13.78 0.47 -7.67
C ASP A 116 12.47 -0.31 -7.53
N LEU A 117 11.81 -0.12 -6.39
CA LEU A 117 10.52 -0.73 -6.11
C LEU A 117 9.44 0.33 -6.01
N LEU A 118 8.37 0.17 -6.78
CA LEU A 118 7.18 1.01 -6.68
C LEU A 118 6.16 0.37 -5.74
N TYR A 119 5.82 1.09 -4.69
CA TYR A 119 4.74 0.75 -3.79
C TYR A 119 3.50 1.56 -4.14
N LEU A 120 2.38 0.86 -4.33
CA LEU A 120 1.05 1.42 -4.43
C LEU A 120 0.21 0.89 -3.27
N ARG A 121 -0.12 1.75 -2.31
CA ARG A 121 -1.01 1.45 -1.18
C ARG A 121 -2.35 2.15 -1.42
N ILE A 122 -3.44 1.44 -1.16
CA ILE A 122 -4.79 1.99 -1.28
C ILE A 122 -5.51 1.85 0.07
N LEU A 123 -6.00 2.96 0.58
CA LEU A 123 -6.66 3.09 1.87
C LEU A 123 -8.15 3.24 1.68
N LYS A 124 -8.96 2.37 2.31
CA LYS A 124 -10.41 2.53 2.35
C LYS A 124 -10.81 3.36 3.56
N GLU A 125 -10.61 4.68 3.47
CA GLU A 125 -10.95 5.60 4.58
C GLU A 125 -12.47 5.84 4.72
N GLY A 126 -13.25 5.53 3.68
CA GLY A 126 -14.70 5.64 3.68
C GLY A 126 -15.34 4.89 2.52
N SER A 127 -16.68 4.89 2.45
CA SER A 127 -17.43 4.16 1.42
C SER A 127 -17.26 4.68 -0.01
N LEU A 128 -16.89 5.96 -0.18
CA LEU A 128 -16.81 6.64 -1.48
C LEU A 128 -15.45 7.30 -1.75
N ALA A 129 -14.48 7.17 -0.85
CA ALA A 129 -13.22 7.90 -0.95
C ALA A 129 -12.00 7.02 -0.64
N PRO A 130 -11.74 5.96 -1.44
CA PRO A 130 -10.45 5.28 -1.38
C PRO A 130 -9.35 6.25 -1.82
N VAL A 131 -8.24 6.25 -1.09
CA VAL A 131 -7.09 7.10 -1.35
C VAL A 131 -5.92 6.24 -1.79
N ALA A 132 -5.29 6.60 -2.92
CA ALA A 132 -4.08 5.96 -3.38
C ALA A 132 -2.84 6.72 -2.87
N GLN A 133 -1.84 5.95 -2.43
CA GLN A 133 -0.55 6.43 -1.98
C GLN A 133 0.55 5.70 -2.74
N LEU A 134 1.45 6.46 -3.35
CA LEU A 134 2.56 5.95 -4.16
C LEU A 134 3.87 6.34 -3.53
N TRP A 135 4.84 5.42 -3.44
CA TRP A 135 6.22 5.79 -3.16
C TRP A 135 7.20 4.84 -3.83
N VAL A 136 8.38 5.38 -4.12
CA VAL A 136 9.48 4.61 -4.68
C VAL A 136 10.48 4.31 -3.59
N LYS A 137 10.69 3.02 -3.29
CA LYS A 137 11.83 2.59 -2.49
C LYS A 137 13.01 2.43 -3.44
N ARG A 138 13.98 3.34 -3.27
CA ARG A 138 15.22 3.31 -4.05
C ARG A 138 16.07 2.12 -3.64
N LYS A 139 16.74 1.48 -4.59
CA LYS A 139 17.77 0.48 -4.30
C LYS A 139 18.85 1.12 -3.41
N ALA A 140 19.32 0.40 -2.39
CA ALA A 140 20.51 0.82 -1.65
C ALA A 140 21.72 0.76 -2.60
N VAL A 141 22.40 1.90 -2.77
CA VAL A 141 23.63 2.01 -3.57
C VAL A 141 24.77 1.28 -2.88
#